data_AF-A0A9E5S819-F1
#
_entry.id   AF-A0A9E5S819-F1
#
_cell.length_a   1.000
_cell.length_b   1.000
_cell.length_c   1.000
_cell.angle_alpha   90.00
_cell.angle_beta   90.00
_cell.angle_gamma   90.00
#
_symmetry.space_group_name_H-M   'P 1'
#
loop_
_entity.id
_entity.type
_entity.pdbx_description
1 polymer ?
#
loop_
_entity_poly.entity_id
_entity_poly.type
_entity_poly.pdbx_seq_one_letter_code
_entity_poly.pdbx_strand_id
1 'polypeptide(L)'
;TDSKASIKGGGTVKLSEGENTIRLTVTAENGDQRTYAIVVTRPTATPSPSPSPTPAVTVPGPGDDTFSVSDLPEGVAVPAGFYSTVKEMDGRNVPAYKSLKGDLTLFYLIRDDGASGFYYADQDGTYLPFLTISLPALTWPILSLDSSVDIPPGFTETEMLVEGQWVKVWQRPEPEGRDAEYLVYLMGGDGGRRFYLYDRNNQLLIPYQENAPVPTEPTEPSATTPETDPVATTPTPTTPAETSEPGVLGAWQLMTFLFGIFCLILLGLIVWLLTRLRRLENLSKPQRPHIRRVD
;
A
#
# COMPACT_ATOMS: atom_id res chain seq x y z
N THR A 1 -57.30 35.01 24.56
CA THR A 1 -56.64 35.63 23.39
C THR A 1 -57.72 36.27 22.55
N ASP A 2 -57.60 37.55 22.24
CA ASP A 2 -58.52 38.26 21.33
C ASP A 2 -58.21 37.82 19.89
N SER A 3 -59.23 37.38 19.13
CA SER A 3 -59.08 36.73 17.83
C SER A 3 -58.68 37.67 16.69
N LYS A 4 -58.46 38.96 16.94
CA LYS A 4 -58.19 39.97 15.91
C LYS A 4 -56.82 40.66 15.99
N ALA A 5 -56.00 40.33 16.99
CA ALA A 5 -54.64 40.84 17.07
C ALA A 5 -53.70 40.07 16.13
N SER A 6 -52.72 40.76 15.52
CA SER A 6 -51.68 40.12 14.71
C SER A 6 -50.29 40.30 15.32
N ILE A 7 -49.46 39.26 15.23
CA ILE A 7 -48.11 39.24 15.81
C ILE A 7 -47.11 39.09 14.67
N LYS A 8 -46.10 39.97 14.60
CA LYS A 8 -44.96 39.89 13.70
C LYS A 8 -43.68 39.63 14.49
N GLY A 9 -42.80 38.78 13.97
CA GLY A 9 -41.53 38.41 14.60
C GLY A 9 -41.55 37.08 15.38
N GLY A 10 -42.67 36.35 15.39
CA GLY A 10 -42.74 34.98 15.92
C GLY A 10 -42.16 33.95 14.95
N GLY A 11 -41.77 32.77 15.45
CA GLY A 11 -41.23 31.66 14.65
C GLY A 11 -39.98 31.04 15.26
N THR A 12 -39.33 30.15 14.50
CA THR A 12 -38.04 29.56 14.91
C THR A 12 -36.92 30.58 14.67
N VAL A 13 -36.20 30.96 15.73
CA VAL A 13 -35.07 31.90 15.66
C VAL A 13 -33.79 31.15 15.97
N LYS A 14 -32.80 31.23 15.06
CA LYS A 14 -31.45 30.71 15.30
C LYS A 14 -30.74 31.64 16.28
N LEU A 15 -30.30 31.11 17.43
CA LEU A 15 -29.60 31.88 18.45
C LEU A 15 -28.08 31.87 18.19
N SER A 16 -27.45 33.03 18.31
CA SER A 16 -25.99 33.17 18.43
C SER A 16 -25.56 32.93 19.87
N GLU A 17 -24.26 32.67 20.09
CA GLU A 17 -23.71 32.62 21.45
C GLU A 17 -23.81 33.98 22.13
N GLY A 18 -24.08 33.97 23.44
CA GLY A 18 -24.31 35.19 24.20
C GLY A 18 -25.76 35.68 24.14
N GLU A 19 -25.94 36.97 24.36
CA GLU A 19 -27.26 37.60 24.44
C GLU A 19 -27.90 37.77 23.06
N ASN A 20 -29.14 37.27 22.90
CA ASN A 20 -29.94 37.44 21.70
C ASN A 20 -31.20 38.23 22.06
N THR A 21 -31.46 39.33 21.36
CA THR A 21 -32.71 40.09 21.54
C THR A 21 -33.66 39.81 20.37
N ILE A 22 -34.77 39.14 20.65
CA ILE A 22 -35.85 38.84 19.69
C ILE A 22 -36.94 39.89 19.88
N ARG A 23 -37.33 40.60 18.81
CA ARG A 23 -38.38 41.63 18.87
C ARG A 23 -39.69 41.12 18.29
N LEU A 24 -40.76 41.23 19.07
CA LEU A 24 -42.13 40.89 18.67
C LEU A 24 -42.96 42.16 18.59
N THR A 25 -43.61 42.41 17.47
CA THR A 25 -44.56 43.52 17.33
C THR A 25 -45.97 42.97 17.33
N VAL A 26 -46.78 43.43 18.27
CA VAL A 26 -48.20 43.10 18.39
C VAL A 26 -49.00 44.30 17.90
N THR A 27 -49.85 44.07 16.91
CA THR A 27 -50.77 45.07 16.37
C THR A 27 -52.19 44.74 16.81
N ALA A 28 -52.83 45.67 17.52
CA ALA A 28 -54.24 45.57 17.91
C ALA A 28 -55.17 45.88 16.72
N GLU A 29 -56.46 45.54 16.83
CA GLU A 29 -57.44 45.74 15.75
C GLU A 29 -57.58 47.22 15.33
N ASN A 30 -57.39 48.15 16.27
CA ASN A 30 -57.45 49.59 16.03
C ASN A 30 -56.16 50.16 15.37
N GLY A 31 -55.17 49.32 15.06
CA GLY A 31 -53.92 49.72 14.43
C GLY A 31 -52.79 50.09 15.41
N ASP A 32 -53.06 50.16 16.72
CA ASP A 32 -52.04 50.44 17.72
C ASP A 32 -51.02 49.29 17.78
N GLN A 33 -49.74 49.65 17.82
CA GLN A 33 -48.64 48.69 17.88
C GLN A 33 -47.88 48.77 19.20
N ARG A 34 -47.54 47.61 19.74
CA ARG A 34 -46.61 47.47 20.87
C ARG A 34 -45.51 46.50 20.51
N THR A 35 -44.27 46.91 20.74
CA THR A 35 -43.10 46.07 20.50
C THR A 35 -42.57 45.55 21.82
N TYR A 36 -42.38 44.23 21.89
CA TYR A 36 -41.85 43.49 23.03
C TYR A 36 -40.48 42.93 22.66
N ALA A 37 -39.55 42.97 23.60
CA ALA A 37 -38.23 42.37 23.45
C ALA A 37 -38.15 41.12 24.33
N ILE A 38 -37.77 40.00 23.75
CA ILE A 38 -37.40 38.77 24.45
C ILE A 38 -35.88 38.70 24.42
N VAL A 39 -35.26 38.81 25.58
CA VAL A 39 -33.83 38.65 25.73
C VAL A 39 -33.56 37.18 26.09
N VAL A 40 -32.87 36.48 25.21
CA VAL A 40 -32.49 35.07 25.38
C VAL A 40 -30.97 34.98 25.35
N THR A 41 -30.37 34.59 26.47
CA THR A 41 -28.93 34.37 26.52
C THR A 41 -28.63 32.90 26.27
N ARG A 42 -27.95 32.60 25.15
CA ARG A 42 -27.40 31.26 24.90
C ARG A 42 -26.05 31.20 25.62
N PRO A 43 -25.86 30.30 26.61
CA PRO A 43 -24.59 30.19 27.30
C PRO A 43 -23.49 29.91 26.28
N THR A 44 -22.37 30.64 26.41
CA THR A 44 -21.12 30.24 25.78
C THR A 44 -20.74 28.88 26.34
N ALA A 45 -20.25 27.98 25.49
CA ALA A 45 -19.61 26.77 25.98
C ALA A 45 -18.51 27.23 26.95
N THR A 46 -18.70 27.00 28.23
CA THR A 46 -17.63 27.19 29.20
C THR A 46 -16.52 26.25 28.72
N PRO A 47 -15.29 26.72 28.43
CA PRO A 47 -14.22 25.79 28.17
C PRO A 47 -14.19 24.88 29.40
N SER A 48 -14.47 23.60 29.19
CA SER A 48 -14.16 22.59 30.20
C SER A 48 -12.75 22.89 30.67
N PRO A 49 -12.45 22.93 31.98
CA PRO A 49 -11.09 23.15 32.42
C PRO A 49 -10.20 22.20 31.62
N SER A 50 -9.30 22.76 30.83
CA SER A 50 -8.26 21.97 30.19
C SER A 50 -7.61 21.19 31.33
N PRO A 51 -7.55 19.84 31.26
CA PRO A 51 -6.92 19.08 32.33
C PRO A 51 -5.54 19.71 32.57
N SER A 52 -5.26 20.08 33.82
CA SER A 52 -3.91 20.43 34.23
C SER A 52 -2.99 19.34 33.68
N PRO A 53 -1.88 19.67 32.98
CA PRO A 53 -1.13 18.68 32.23
C PRO A 53 -0.65 17.63 33.23
N THR A 54 -1.31 16.48 33.19
CA THR A 54 -0.81 15.29 33.86
C THR A 54 0.53 15.04 33.17
N PRO A 55 1.66 15.01 33.92
CA PRO A 55 2.97 14.96 33.29
C PRO A 55 3.01 13.76 32.35
N ALA A 56 3.39 13.93 31.08
CA ALA A 56 3.33 12.83 30.12
C ALA A 56 4.20 11.66 30.62
N VAL A 57 3.75 10.42 30.37
CA VAL A 57 4.60 9.24 30.58
C VAL A 57 5.69 9.29 29.51
N THR A 58 6.96 9.23 29.90
CA THR A 58 8.09 9.34 28.99
C THR A 58 8.85 8.03 28.85
N VAL A 59 9.42 7.79 27.67
CA VAL A 59 10.16 6.57 27.34
C VAL A 59 11.46 6.89 26.58
N PRO A 60 12.52 6.07 26.72
CA PRO A 60 13.78 6.30 26.04
C PRO A 60 13.70 5.90 24.56
N GLY A 61 14.36 6.67 23.70
CA GLY A 61 14.52 6.39 22.28
C GLY A 61 15.98 6.15 21.87
N PRO A 62 16.26 6.05 20.57
CA PRO A 62 17.62 5.85 20.07
C PRO A 62 18.54 7.03 20.44
N GLY A 63 19.73 6.73 20.96
CA GLY A 63 20.66 7.76 21.42
C GLY A 63 20.19 8.40 22.73
N ASP A 64 20.15 9.73 22.78
CA ASP A 64 19.69 10.50 23.95
C ASP A 64 18.25 11.03 23.79
N ASP A 65 17.52 10.55 22.78
CA ASP A 65 16.14 10.98 22.51
C ASP A 65 15.18 10.48 23.60
N THR A 66 14.23 11.34 23.98
CA THR A 66 13.12 10.99 24.88
C THR A 66 11.80 11.25 24.18
N PHE A 67 10.83 10.37 24.42
CA PHE A 67 9.51 10.42 23.82
C PHE A 67 8.43 10.46 24.88
N SER A 68 7.34 11.17 24.59
CA SER A 68 6.11 11.15 25.39
C SER A 68 5.09 10.18 24.80
N VAL A 69 4.50 9.32 25.62
CA VAL A 69 3.37 8.47 25.23
C VAL A 69 2.11 9.32 25.08
N SER A 70 1.40 9.14 23.97
CA SER A 70 0.22 9.94 23.63
C SER A 70 -0.95 9.07 23.17
N ASP A 71 -2.15 9.65 23.27
CA ASP A 71 -3.35 9.10 22.63
C ASP A 71 -3.21 9.13 21.09
N LEU A 72 -4.00 8.29 20.41
CA LEU A 72 -4.03 8.31 18.95
C LEU A 72 -4.71 9.60 18.47
N PRO A 73 -4.05 10.42 17.63
CA PRO A 73 -4.68 11.63 17.10
C PRO A 73 -5.90 11.29 16.23
N GLU A 74 -6.89 12.19 16.17
CA GLU A 74 -8.04 12.04 15.29
C GLU A 74 -7.59 11.83 13.84
N GLY A 75 -8.18 10.84 13.17
CA GLY A 75 -7.87 10.50 11.78
C GLY A 75 -6.66 9.58 11.58
N VAL A 76 -5.87 9.30 12.62
CA VAL A 76 -4.82 8.26 12.55
C VAL A 76 -5.47 6.90 12.83
N ALA A 77 -5.28 5.95 11.91
CA ALA A 77 -5.79 4.59 12.05
C ALA A 77 -4.80 3.70 12.82
N VAL A 78 -5.33 2.74 13.59
CA VAL A 78 -4.52 1.65 14.16
C VAL A 78 -3.94 0.81 13.01
N PRO A 79 -2.65 0.43 13.04
CA PRO A 79 -2.05 -0.36 11.98
C PRO A 79 -2.79 -1.69 11.76
N ALA A 80 -2.88 -2.12 10.50
CA ALA A 80 -3.51 -3.39 10.17
C ALA A 80 -2.82 -4.55 10.91
N GLY A 81 -3.63 -5.45 11.49
CA GLY A 81 -3.11 -6.55 12.30
C GLY A 81 -2.94 -6.23 13.78
N PHE A 82 -3.32 -5.04 14.24
CA PHE A 82 -3.27 -4.64 15.66
C PHE A 82 -4.65 -4.26 16.19
N TYR A 83 -4.83 -4.38 17.51
CA TYR A 83 -6.03 -3.93 18.22
C TYR A 83 -5.64 -3.04 19.42
N SER A 84 -6.53 -2.10 19.75
CA SER A 84 -6.32 -1.17 20.87
C SER A 84 -6.47 -1.88 22.22
N THR A 85 -5.58 -1.54 23.15
CA THR A 85 -5.56 -1.99 24.54
C THR A 85 -4.95 -0.88 25.41
N VAL A 86 -4.92 -1.10 26.72
CA VAL A 86 -4.14 -0.28 27.65
C VAL A 86 -2.95 -1.06 28.19
N LYS A 87 -1.88 -0.35 28.55
CA LYS A 87 -0.71 -0.88 29.24
C LYS A 87 -0.39 0.00 30.42
N GLU A 88 -0.09 -0.60 31.57
CA GLU A 88 0.38 0.15 32.72
C GLU A 88 1.87 0.50 32.57
N MET A 89 2.20 1.79 32.68
CA MET A 89 3.55 2.36 32.65
C MET A 89 3.62 3.47 33.70
N ASP A 90 4.64 3.42 34.57
CA ASP A 90 4.81 4.36 35.70
C ASP A 90 3.55 4.54 36.55
N GLY A 91 2.83 3.42 36.80
CA GLY A 91 1.59 3.40 37.57
C GLY A 91 0.38 4.05 36.86
N ARG A 92 0.47 4.25 35.54
CA ARG A 92 -0.61 4.83 34.72
C ARG A 92 -0.95 3.94 33.55
N ASN A 93 -2.24 3.79 33.27
CA ASN A 93 -2.70 3.13 32.07
C ASN A 93 -2.54 4.07 30.87
N VAL A 94 -1.69 3.68 29.92
CA VAL A 94 -1.47 4.37 28.65
C VAL A 94 -2.04 3.56 27.49
N PRO A 95 -2.44 4.20 26.37
CA PRO A 95 -2.87 3.48 25.17
C PRO A 95 -1.74 2.65 24.59
N ALA A 96 -2.07 1.44 24.16
CA ALA A 96 -1.16 0.53 23.48
C ALA A 96 -1.91 -0.23 22.38
N TYR A 97 -1.19 -0.77 21.40
CA TYR A 97 -1.77 -1.51 20.28
C TYR A 97 -1.08 -2.86 20.18
N LYS A 98 -1.79 -3.92 20.53
CA LYS A 98 -1.21 -5.27 20.54
C LYS A 98 -1.46 -5.96 19.21
N SER A 99 -0.44 -6.67 18.72
CA SER A 99 -0.56 -7.48 17.51
C SER A 99 -1.59 -8.60 17.70
N LEU A 100 -2.35 -8.90 16.65
CA LEU A 100 -3.19 -10.09 16.55
C LEU A 100 -2.36 -11.37 16.40
N LYS A 101 -1.08 -11.26 16.03
CA LYS A 101 -0.15 -12.37 15.82
C LYS A 101 1.18 -12.08 16.55
N GLY A 102 1.53 -12.93 17.53
CA GLY A 102 2.73 -12.74 18.35
C GLY A 102 2.56 -11.65 19.42
N ASP A 103 3.67 -11.25 20.02
CA ASP A 103 3.67 -10.42 21.25
C ASP A 103 4.09 -8.95 21.05
N LEU A 104 4.18 -8.49 19.80
CA LEU A 104 4.51 -7.10 19.50
C LEU A 104 3.42 -6.16 20.03
N THR A 105 3.86 -5.12 20.75
CA THR A 105 3.00 -4.05 21.28
C THR A 105 3.53 -2.70 20.81
N LEU A 106 2.66 -1.89 20.23
CA LEU A 106 2.99 -0.54 19.77
C LEU A 106 2.43 0.52 20.71
N PHE A 107 3.08 1.67 20.73
CA PHE A 107 2.65 2.90 21.40
C PHE A 107 2.72 4.05 20.41
N TYR A 108 1.82 5.01 20.51
CA TYR A 108 1.91 6.24 19.75
C TYR A 108 2.74 7.24 20.54
N LEU A 109 3.90 7.61 20.00
CA LEU A 109 4.89 8.43 20.70
C LEU A 109 5.11 9.75 19.98
N ILE A 110 5.43 10.79 20.76
CA ILE A 110 5.77 12.14 20.28
C ILE A 110 7.12 12.53 20.88
N ARG A 111 8.06 12.95 20.03
CA ARG A 111 9.35 13.52 20.43
C ARG A 111 9.23 15.03 20.64
N ASP A 112 10.20 15.62 21.35
CA ASP A 112 10.24 17.06 21.65
C ASP A 112 10.22 17.97 20.41
N ASP A 113 10.72 17.50 19.27
CA ASP A 113 10.68 18.22 17.99
C ASP A 113 9.34 18.08 17.24
N GLY A 114 8.37 17.36 17.81
CA GLY A 114 7.06 17.10 17.24
C GLY A 114 7.00 15.89 16.32
N ALA A 115 8.13 15.19 16.07
CA ALA A 115 8.10 13.94 15.33
C ALA A 115 7.25 12.91 16.10
N SER A 116 6.31 12.26 15.41
CA SER A 116 5.38 11.32 16.03
C SER A 116 5.06 10.13 15.15
N GLY A 117 4.65 9.03 15.77
CA GLY A 117 4.36 7.78 15.07
C GLY A 117 4.14 6.61 16.01
N PHE A 118 3.96 5.43 15.44
CA PHE A 118 3.95 4.18 16.21
C PHE A 118 5.37 3.71 16.48
N TYR A 119 5.62 3.26 17.71
CA TYR A 119 6.92 2.72 18.16
C TYR A 119 6.69 1.45 18.96
N TYR A 120 7.73 0.62 19.08
CA TYR A 120 7.75 -0.57 19.95
C TYR A 120 9.02 -0.54 20.80
N ALA A 121 8.96 -1.13 21.99
CA ALA A 121 10.14 -1.33 22.82
C ALA A 121 10.97 -2.52 22.29
N ASP A 122 12.28 -2.33 22.14
CA ASP A 122 13.22 -3.42 21.90
C ASP A 122 13.54 -4.19 23.20
N GLN A 123 14.50 -5.13 23.13
CA GLN A 123 14.88 -5.95 24.28
C GLN A 123 15.55 -5.16 25.41
N ASP A 124 16.16 -4.02 25.08
CA ASP A 124 16.86 -3.14 26.02
C ASP A 124 15.93 -2.05 26.59
N GLY A 125 14.67 -2.01 26.14
CA GLY A 125 13.66 -1.04 26.55
C GLY A 125 13.69 0.27 25.76
N THR A 126 14.48 0.33 24.68
CA THR A 126 14.55 1.48 23.76
C THR A 126 13.38 1.43 22.79
N TYR A 127 12.69 2.56 22.61
CA TYR A 127 11.54 2.63 21.70
C TYR A 127 11.99 2.96 20.28
N LEU A 128 11.73 2.03 19.36
CA LEU A 128 12.10 2.12 17.94
C LEU A 128 10.86 2.33 17.06
N PRO A 129 10.97 3.07 15.94
CA PRO A 129 9.82 3.36 15.09
C PRO A 129 9.29 2.09 14.41
N PHE A 130 7.96 1.97 14.37
CA PHE A 130 7.24 0.94 13.62
C PHE A 130 7.02 1.43 12.19
N LEU A 131 7.81 0.88 11.25
CA LEU A 131 7.73 1.18 9.83
C LEU A 131 6.98 0.06 9.10
N THR A 132 6.07 0.41 8.19
CA THR A 132 5.41 -0.53 7.30
C THR A 132 5.67 -0.13 5.86
N ILE A 133 5.81 -1.12 4.98
CA ILE A 133 5.90 -0.86 3.55
C ILE A 133 4.71 -1.51 2.86
N SER A 134 3.85 -0.67 2.29
CA SER A 134 2.63 -1.07 1.60
C SER A 134 2.86 -1.02 0.11
N LEU A 135 3.28 -2.13 -0.51
CA LEU A 135 3.05 -2.29 -1.94
C LEU A 135 1.54 -2.45 -2.12
N PRO A 136 1.05 -2.28 -3.33
CA PRO A 136 -0.13 -3.00 -3.78
C PRO A 136 0.10 -4.55 -3.79
N ALA A 137 0.67 -5.10 -2.71
CA ALA A 137 0.30 -6.30 -1.94
C ALA A 137 1.47 -6.78 -1.04
N LEU A 138 2.74 -6.42 -1.29
CA LEU A 138 3.91 -6.76 -0.41
C LEU A 138 5.27 -6.04 -0.74
N THR A 139 5.79 -5.04 -0.01
CA THR A 139 7.10 -4.40 -0.37
C THR A 139 8.32 -5.04 0.25
N TRP A 140 9.27 -5.41 -0.61
CA TRP A 140 10.59 -5.87 -0.23
C TRP A 140 11.65 -4.89 -0.74
N PRO A 141 12.53 -4.35 0.12
CA PRO A 141 13.57 -3.43 -0.30
C PRO A 141 14.58 -4.12 -1.21
N ILE A 142 14.92 -3.47 -2.32
CA ILE A 142 16.06 -3.84 -3.16
C ILE A 142 17.31 -3.40 -2.41
N LEU A 143 18.18 -4.36 -2.09
CA LEU A 143 19.43 -4.13 -1.39
C LEU A 143 20.57 -3.98 -2.39
N SER A 144 21.44 -3.00 -2.13
CA SER A 144 22.78 -3.00 -2.72
C SER A 144 23.58 -4.16 -2.12
N LEU A 145 24.28 -4.91 -2.97
CA LEU A 145 25.19 -5.96 -2.51
C LEU A 145 26.41 -5.34 -1.83
N ASP A 146 26.84 -5.96 -0.72
CA ASP A 146 28.20 -5.79 -0.23
C ASP A 146 29.15 -6.67 -1.05
N SER A 147 30.45 -6.36 -1.01
CA SER A 147 31.47 -7.11 -1.74
C SER A 147 31.72 -8.52 -1.18
N SER A 148 30.96 -8.96 -0.17
CA SER A 148 31.08 -10.28 0.46
C SER A 148 29.99 -11.26 0.03
N VAL A 149 28.99 -10.80 -0.73
CA VAL A 149 27.98 -11.66 -1.34
C VAL A 149 28.42 -12.05 -2.75
N ASP A 150 28.57 -13.34 -2.97
CA ASP A 150 28.87 -13.87 -4.30
C ASP A 150 27.67 -13.68 -5.24
N ILE A 151 27.94 -13.10 -6.40
CA ILE A 151 26.94 -12.93 -7.46
C ILE A 151 26.77 -14.29 -8.15
N PRO A 152 25.53 -14.75 -8.39
CA PRO A 152 25.31 -16.00 -9.09
C PRO A 152 25.96 -16.03 -10.48
N PRO A 153 26.52 -17.17 -10.90
CA PRO A 153 27.27 -17.26 -12.15
C PRO A 153 26.40 -16.94 -13.37
N GLY A 154 27.02 -16.28 -14.36
CA GLY A 154 26.37 -15.87 -15.60
C GLY A 154 25.54 -14.58 -15.51
N PHE A 155 25.59 -13.87 -14.38
CA PHE A 155 25.01 -12.54 -14.25
C PHE A 155 26.10 -11.47 -14.11
N THR A 156 25.89 -10.32 -14.75
CA THR A 156 26.78 -9.15 -14.70
C THR A 156 26.04 -7.94 -14.16
N GLU A 157 26.70 -7.15 -13.32
CA GLU A 157 26.11 -5.95 -12.72
C GLU A 157 25.69 -4.91 -13.77
N THR A 158 24.53 -4.29 -13.58
CA THR A 158 23.99 -3.21 -14.41
C THR A 158 23.05 -2.31 -13.59
N GLU A 159 22.51 -1.26 -14.21
CA GLU A 159 21.53 -0.37 -13.59
C GLU A 159 20.18 -0.43 -14.33
N MET A 160 19.09 -0.32 -13.59
CA MET A 160 17.73 -0.37 -14.11
C MET A 160 16.86 0.73 -13.49
N LEU A 161 16.02 1.36 -14.30
CA LEU A 161 15.04 2.34 -13.82
C LEU A 161 13.79 1.62 -13.27
N VAL A 162 13.50 1.79 -11.98
CA VAL A 162 12.31 1.26 -11.28
C VAL A 162 11.61 2.43 -10.59
N GLU A 163 10.34 2.66 -10.90
CA GLU A 163 9.53 3.76 -10.33
C GLU A 163 10.18 5.16 -10.39
N GLY A 164 11.03 5.39 -11.40
CA GLY A 164 11.74 6.66 -11.58
C GLY A 164 13.10 6.77 -10.87
N GLN A 165 13.55 5.71 -10.18
CA GLN A 165 14.88 5.64 -9.56
C GLN A 165 15.76 4.58 -10.22
N TRP A 166 17.04 4.91 -10.45
CA TRP A 166 18.02 3.94 -10.92
C TRP A 166 18.46 3.03 -9.77
N VAL A 167 18.33 1.72 -9.97
CA VAL A 167 18.72 0.68 -9.01
C VAL A 167 19.73 -0.26 -9.63
N LYS A 168 20.69 -0.70 -8.81
CA LYS A 168 21.70 -1.68 -9.20
C LYS A 168 21.08 -3.08 -9.21
N VAL A 169 21.23 -3.78 -10.33
CA VAL A 169 20.71 -5.14 -10.56
C VAL A 169 21.76 -5.97 -11.28
N TRP A 170 21.55 -7.26 -11.44
CA TRP A 170 22.45 -8.11 -12.24
C TRP A 170 21.70 -8.71 -13.42
N GLN A 171 22.24 -8.56 -14.61
CA GLN A 171 21.63 -9.01 -15.85
C GLN A 171 22.40 -10.21 -16.41
N ARG A 172 21.66 -11.23 -16.84
CA ARG A 172 22.19 -12.28 -17.71
C ARG A 172 21.89 -11.87 -19.16
N PRO A 173 22.91 -11.75 -20.03
CA PRO A 173 22.69 -11.41 -21.44
C PRO A 173 21.78 -12.43 -22.11
N GLU A 174 20.87 -11.95 -22.94
CA GLU A 174 19.92 -12.74 -23.74
C GLU A 174 20.66 -13.81 -24.56
N PRO A 175 20.51 -15.11 -24.25
CA PRO A 175 20.88 -16.16 -25.18
C PRO A 175 19.87 -16.15 -26.34
N GLU A 176 20.33 -16.38 -27.57
CA GLU A 176 19.53 -16.22 -28.80
C GLU A 176 18.06 -16.70 -28.65
N GLY A 177 17.12 -15.76 -28.77
CA GLY A 177 15.68 -16.02 -28.75
C GLY A 177 15.00 -16.00 -27.38
N ARG A 178 15.66 -15.50 -26.31
CA ARG A 178 15.06 -15.34 -24.98
C ARG A 178 15.37 -13.99 -24.35
N ASP A 179 14.35 -13.33 -23.81
CA ASP A 179 14.50 -12.06 -23.07
C ASP A 179 15.63 -12.11 -22.02
N ALA A 180 16.34 -11.00 -21.86
CA ALA A 180 17.34 -10.86 -20.81
C ALA A 180 16.73 -11.04 -19.41
N GLU A 181 17.42 -11.78 -18.55
CA GLU A 181 16.97 -12.03 -17.17
C GLU A 181 17.63 -11.04 -16.21
N TYR A 182 16.84 -10.48 -15.30
CA TYR A 182 17.33 -9.57 -14.26
C TYR A 182 17.24 -10.23 -12.89
N LEU A 183 18.30 -10.12 -12.11
CA LEU A 183 18.36 -10.48 -10.70
C LEU A 183 18.32 -9.22 -9.85
N VAL A 184 17.44 -9.26 -8.85
CA VAL A 184 17.40 -8.29 -7.75
C VAL A 184 17.71 -9.01 -6.45
N TYR A 185 18.46 -8.34 -5.58
CA TYR A 185 18.73 -8.85 -4.24
C TYR A 185 17.74 -8.19 -3.28
N LEU A 186 16.86 -8.99 -2.68
CA LEU A 186 15.77 -8.49 -1.85
C LEU A 186 15.90 -9.02 -0.44
N MET A 187 15.41 -8.24 0.51
CA MET A 187 15.09 -8.72 1.85
C MET A 187 13.62 -9.11 1.92
N GLY A 188 13.33 -10.40 2.11
CA GLY A 188 11.96 -10.86 2.36
C GLY A 188 11.43 -10.38 3.71
N GLY A 189 10.11 -10.53 3.93
CA GLY A 189 9.47 -10.15 5.21
C GLY A 189 9.93 -10.97 6.43
N ASP A 190 10.68 -12.05 6.20
CA ASP A 190 11.37 -12.87 7.20
C ASP A 190 12.80 -12.38 7.50
N GLY A 191 13.24 -11.28 6.88
CA GLY A 191 14.60 -10.75 6.99
C GLY A 191 15.63 -11.52 6.16
N GLY A 192 15.22 -12.62 5.51
CA GLY A 192 16.09 -13.42 4.68
C GLY A 192 16.43 -12.65 3.40
N ARG A 193 17.74 -12.43 3.21
CA ARG A 193 18.27 -11.77 2.01
C ARG A 193 18.56 -12.83 0.97
N ARG A 194 17.99 -12.68 -0.21
CA ARG A 194 18.18 -13.64 -1.31
C ARG A 194 17.93 -12.98 -2.65
N PHE A 195 18.45 -13.62 -3.67
CA PHE A 195 18.22 -13.23 -5.05
C PHE A 195 16.80 -13.61 -5.48
N TYR A 196 16.22 -12.76 -6.31
CA TYR A 196 14.97 -13.01 -7.02
C TYR A 196 15.17 -12.65 -8.49
N LEU A 197 14.64 -13.46 -9.39
CA LEU A 197 14.46 -13.10 -10.78
C LEU A 197 13.34 -12.07 -10.86
N TYR A 198 13.60 -10.99 -11.58
CA TYR A 198 12.66 -9.92 -11.87
C TYR A 198 12.28 -9.95 -13.35
N ASP A 199 11.04 -10.35 -13.61
CA ASP A 199 10.44 -10.23 -14.94
C ASP A 199 9.98 -8.78 -15.14
N ARG A 200 10.65 -8.04 -16.02
CA ARG A 200 10.32 -6.63 -16.29
C ARG A 200 9.00 -6.46 -17.03
N ASN A 201 8.60 -7.44 -17.85
CA ASN A 201 7.40 -7.38 -18.68
C ASN A 201 6.16 -7.59 -17.81
N ASN A 202 6.22 -8.55 -16.88
CA ASN A 202 5.10 -8.95 -16.03
C ASN A 202 5.20 -8.44 -14.58
N GLN A 203 6.29 -7.75 -14.23
CA GLN A 203 6.60 -7.24 -12.89
C GLN A 203 6.55 -8.32 -11.79
N LEU A 204 6.97 -9.54 -12.14
CA LEU A 204 6.94 -10.70 -11.24
C LEU A 204 8.30 -10.92 -10.57
N LEU A 205 8.28 -11.22 -9.28
CA LEU A 205 9.44 -11.67 -8.52
C LEU A 205 9.38 -13.19 -8.31
N ILE A 206 10.40 -13.90 -8.78
CA ILE A 206 10.52 -15.36 -8.65
C ILE A 206 11.76 -15.65 -7.78
N PRO A 207 11.66 -16.40 -6.67
CA PRO A 207 12.83 -16.76 -5.86
C PRO A 207 13.91 -17.40 -6.74
N TYR A 208 15.11 -16.82 -6.72
CA TYR A 208 16.23 -17.40 -7.46
C TYR A 208 16.72 -18.63 -6.71
N GLN A 209 16.68 -19.78 -7.37
CA GLN A 209 17.36 -20.97 -6.91
C GLN A 209 18.59 -21.15 -7.79
N GLU A 210 19.75 -21.18 -7.15
CA GLU A 210 20.94 -21.67 -7.82
C GLU A 210 20.67 -23.14 -8.13
N ASN A 211 20.41 -23.45 -9.40
CA ASN A 211 20.47 -24.83 -9.83
C ASN A 211 21.87 -25.28 -9.47
N ALA A 212 21.98 -26.26 -8.55
CA ALA A 212 23.25 -26.90 -8.26
C ALA A 212 23.91 -27.18 -9.61
N PRO A 213 25.20 -26.82 -9.80
CA PRO A 213 25.85 -27.14 -11.06
C PRO A 213 25.57 -28.63 -11.28
N VAL A 214 24.86 -28.95 -12.37
CA VAL A 214 24.97 -30.30 -12.93
C VAL A 214 26.47 -30.50 -12.97
N PRO A 215 27.03 -31.51 -12.27
CA PRO A 215 28.46 -31.69 -12.18
C PRO A 215 28.98 -31.49 -13.59
N THR A 216 29.77 -30.42 -13.79
CA THR A 216 30.47 -30.23 -15.03
C THR A 216 31.34 -31.46 -15.08
N GLU A 217 30.89 -32.47 -15.82
CA GLU A 217 31.73 -33.58 -16.21
C GLU A 217 33.01 -32.90 -16.69
N PRO A 218 34.17 -33.20 -16.09
CA PRO A 218 35.37 -32.44 -16.35
C PRO A 218 35.53 -32.31 -17.85
N THR A 219 35.45 -31.08 -18.37
CA THR A 219 35.94 -30.80 -19.71
C THR A 219 37.44 -31.06 -19.62
N GLU A 220 37.79 -32.30 -19.90
CA GLU A 220 39.13 -32.74 -20.20
C GLU A 220 39.70 -31.73 -21.21
N PRO A 221 40.86 -31.13 -20.94
CA PRO A 221 41.39 -30.08 -21.79
C PRO A 221 41.53 -30.65 -23.20
N SER A 222 40.81 -30.02 -24.13
CA SER A 222 40.93 -30.25 -25.56
C SER A 222 42.37 -29.92 -25.96
N ALA A 223 43.23 -30.92 -25.91
CA ALA A 223 44.56 -30.88 -26.48
C ALA A 223 44.38 -30.82 -28.00
N THR A 224 44.91 -29.76 -28.60
CA THR A 224 45.07 -29.63 -30.04
C THR A 224 45.75 -30.89 -30.60
N THR A 225 44.98 -31.69 -31.32
CA THR A 225 45.45 -32.72 -32.23
C THR A 225 46.31 -32.10 -33.34
N PRO A 226 47.51 -32.62 -33.59
CA PRO A 226 47.93 -32.92 -34.94
C PRO A 226 47.67 -34.42 -35.20
N GLU A 227 46.83 -34.63 -36.19
CA GLU A 227 46.36 -35.89 -36.75
C GLU A 227 47.54 -36.68 -37.33
N THR A 228 47.69 -37.97 -36.97
CA THR A 228 47.92 -39.08 -37.92
C THR A 228 47.62 -40.43 -37.24
N ASP A 229 46.63 -41.14 -37.79
CA ASP A 229 46.13 -42.52 -37.63
C ASP A 229 47.18 -43.67 -37.62
N PRO A 230 46.79 -44.97 -37.47
CA PRO A 230 45.70 -45.61 -36.71
C PRO A 230 46.18 -46.90 -35.96
N VAL A 231 45.29 -47.61 -35.24
CA VAL A 231 45.05 -49.08 -35.37
C VAL A 231 44.14 -49.62 -34.24
N ALA A 232 42.96 -50.07 -34.68
CA ALA A 232 42.14 -51.23 -34.26
C ALA A 232 41.86 -51.53 -32.77
N THR A 233 40.57 -51.56 -32.40
CA THR A 233 39.75 -52.80 -32.40
C THR A 233 38.32 -52.56 -31.90
N THR A 234 37.33 -53.06 -32.65
CA THR A 234 35.91 -53.30 -32.30
C THR A 234 35.82 -54.72 -31.67
N PRO A 235 34.84 -55.16 -30.83
CA PRO A 235 33.41 -54.84 -30.98
C PRO A 235 32.50 -54.70 -29.72
N THR A 236 31.36 -54.04 -29.96
CA THR A 236 30.09 -54.02 -29.20
C THR A 236 29.39 -55.40 -29.23
N PRO A 237 28.50 -55.76 -28.27
CA PRO A 237 27.04 -55.50 -28.42
C PRO A 237 26.39 -55.18 -27.02
N THR A 238 25.16 -54.67 -26.80
CA THR A 238 23.82 -54.99 -27.30
C THR A 238 22.83 -53.93 -26.76
N THR A 239 21.92 -53.44 -27.61
CA THR A 239 20.72 -52.63 -27.30
C THR A 239 19.55 -53.55 -26.91
N PRO A 240 18.65 -53.17 -25.97
CA PRO A 240 17.28 -52.74 -26.35
C PRO A 240 16.69 -51.72 -25.34
N ALA A 241 15.67 -50.90 -25.58
CA ALA A 241 14.88 -50.49 -26.75
C ALA A 241 14.03 -49.30 -26.27
N GLU A 242 13.85 -48.29 -27.11
CA GLU A 242 12.79 -47.29 -26.97
C GLU A 242 11.42 -47.98 -27.02
N THR A 243 10.52 -47.61 -26.11
CA THR A 243 9.08 -47.83 -26.24
C THR A 243 8.41 -46.46 -26.27
N SER A 244 7.87 -46.12 -27.44
CA SER A 244 7.07 -44.94 -27.71
C SER A 244 5.60 -45.23 -27.36
N GLU A 245 4.97 -44.36 -26.56
CA GLU A 245 3.50 -44.34 -26.39
C GLU A 245 2.85 -43.29 -27.29
N PRO A 246 1.62 -43.54 -27.80
CA PRO A 246 0.97 -42.66 -28.77
C PRO A 246 0.16 -41.54 -28.10
N GLY A 247 0.38 -40.29 -28.57
CA GLY A 247 -0.66 -39.27 -28.75
C GLY A 247 -1.44 -38.79 -27.53
N VAL A 248 -0.80 -38.03 -26.64
CA VAL A 248 -1.49 -37.01 -25.82
C VAL A 248 -1.21 -35.66 -26.47
N LEU A 249 -2.24 -35.00 -27.01
CA LEU A 249 -2.16 -33.60 -27.46
C LEU A 249 -1.57 -32.78 -26.30
N GLY A 250 -0.34 -32.30 -26.48
CA GLY A 250 0.43 -31.69 -25.40
C GLY A 250 -0.33 -30.52 -24.80
N ALA A 251 -0.27 -30.38 -23.47
CA ALA A 251 -0.92 -29.33 -22.69
C ALA A 251 -0.72 -27.89 -23.25
N TRP A 252 0.34 -27.68 -24.03
CA TRP A 252 0.62 -26.46 -24.78
C TRP A 252 -0.41 -26.13 -25.87
N GLN A 253 -1.00 -27.13 -26.54
CA GLN A 253 -2.07 -26.90 -27.53
C GLN A 253 -3.39 -26.52 -26.87
N LEU A 254 -3.68 -27.02 -25.66
CA LEU A 254 -4.86 -26.59 -24.91
C LEU A 254 -4.70 -25.14 -24.39
N MET A 255 -3.49 -24.74 -23.99
CA MET A 255 -3.22 -23.37 -23.54
C MET A 255 -3.39 -22.34 -24.66
N THR A 256 -3.01 -22.64 -25.90
CA THR A 256 -3.19 -21.69 -27.02
C THR A 256 -4.66 -21.48 -27.36
N PHE A 257 -5.48 -22.54 -27.32
CA PHE A 257 -6.93 -22.41 -27.50
C PHE A 257 -7.59 -21.61 -26.36
N LEU A 258 -7.17 -21.82 -25.11
CA LEU A 258 -7.69 -21.08 -23.96
C LEU A 258 -7.27 -19.60 -23.99
N PHE A 259 -6.03 -19.31 -24.37
CA PHE A 259 -5.55 -17.95 -24.54
C PHE A 259 -6.28 -17.21 -25.67
N GLY A 260 -6.54 -17.88 -26.80
CA GLY A 260 -7.32 -17.32 -27.90
C GLY A 260 -8.76 -16.96 -27.49
N ILE A 261 -9.45 -17.84 -26.75
CA ILE A 261 -10.79 -17.58 -26.23
C ILE A 261 -10.77 -16.41 -25.22
N PHE A 262 -9.78 -16.39 -24.33
CA PHE A 262 -9.60 -15.30 -23.37
C PHE A 262 -9.39 -13.95 -24.07
N CYS A 263 -8.55 -13.89 -25.11
CA CYS A 263 -8.36 -12.69 -25.93
C CYS A 263 -9.66 -12.22 -26.59
N LEU A 264 -10.49 -13.11 -27.12
CA LEU A 264 -11.77 -12.74 -27.73
C LEU A 264 -12.75 -12.15 -26.70
N ILE A 265 -12.79 -12.70 -25.48
CA ILE A 265 -13.61 -12.17 -24.38
C ILE A 265 -13.10 -10.78 -23.95
N LEU A 266 -11.78 -10.61 -23.84
CA LEU A 266 -11.17 -9.35 -23.43
C LEU A 266 -11.39 -8.23 -24.46
N LEU A 267 -11.27 -8.55 -25.75
CA LEU A 267 -11.61 -7.62 -26.84
C LEU A 267 -13.10 -7.24 -26.81
N GLY A 268 -14.00 -8.20 -26.56
CA GLY A 268 -15.42 -7.94 -26.38
C GLY A 268 -15.72 -6.99 -25.22
N LEU A 269 -15.07 -7.19 -24.07
CA LEU A 269 -15.18 -6.32 -22.90
C LEU A 269 -14.67 -4.90 -23.17
N ILE A 270 -13.54 -4.76 -23.88
CA ILE A 270 -12.99 -3.45 -24.25
C ILE A 270 -13.96 -2.70 -25.17
N VAL A 271 -14.49 -3.36 -26.20
CA VAL A 271 -15.48 -2.76 -27.11
C VAL A 271 -16.75 -2.37 -26.35
N TRP A 272 -17.22 -3.22 -25.44
CA TRP A 272 -18.36 -2.91 -24.58
C TRP A 272 -18.09 -1.70 -23.67
N LEU A 273 -16.90 -1.62 -23.06
CA LEU A 273 -16.53 -0.50 -22.20
C LEU A 273 -16.44 0.82 -22.99
N LEU A 274 -15.84 0.79 -24.18
CA LEU A 274 -15.75 1.95 -25.06
C LEU A 274 -17.13 2.43 -25.53
N THR A 275 -18.03 1.52 -25.89
CA THR A 275 -19.41 1.88 -26.25
C THR A 275 -20.19 2.44 -25.06
N ARG A 276 -19.99 1.89 -23.86
CA ARG A 276 -20.60 2.39 -22.61
C ARG A 276 -20.09 3.80 -22.24
N LEU A 277 -18.79 4.05 -22.34
CA LEU A 277 -18.20 5.36 -22.08
C LEU A 277 -18.71 6.42 -23.07
N ARG A 278 -18.77 6.11 -24.36
CA ARG A 278 -19.36 7.01 -25.38
C ARG A 278 -20.84 7.30 -25.12
N ARG A 279 -21.59 6.32 -24.62
CA ARG A 279 -23.01 6.51 -24.26
C ARG A 279 -23.16 7.47 -23.08
N LEU A 280 -22.28 7.39 -22.09
CA LEU A 280 -22.28 8.30 -20.94
C LEU A 280 -21.86 9.72 -21.34
N GLU A 281 -20.88 9.86 -22.23
CA GLU A 281 -20.45 11.17 -22.77
C GLU A 281 -21.58 11.86 -23.57
N ASN A 282 -22.38 11.10 -24.31
CA ASN A 282 -23.53 11.64 -25.03
C ASN A 282 -24.68 12.05 -24.10
N LEU A 283 -24.79 11.47 -22.90
CA LEU A 283 -25.79 11.84 -21.90
C LEU A 283 -25.37 13.08 -21.09
N SER A 284 -24.07 13.37 -20.99
CA SER A 284 -23.56 14.53 -20.24
C SER A 284 -23.51 15.83 -21.04
N LYS A 285 -23.82 15.84 -22.35
CA LYS A 285 -23.88 17.07 -23.14
C LYS A 285 -25.14 17.88 -22.76
N PRO A 286 -25.00 19.11 -22.25
CA PRO A 286 -26.15 19.93 -21.89
C PRO A 286 -26.95 20.31 -23.15
N GLN A 287 -28.27 20.08 -23.14
CA GLN A 287 -29.14 20.62 -24.17
C GLN A 287 -29.14 22.15 -24.09
N ARG A 288 -28.83 22.80 -25.22
CA ARG A 288 -28.87 24.27 -25.30
C ARG A 288 -30.30 24.77 -25.07
N PRO A 289 -30.54 25.70 -24.13
CA PRO A 289 -31.87 26.26 -23.96
C PRO A 289 -32.23 27.13 -25.17
N HIS A 290 -33.37 26.81 -25.80
CA HIS A 290 -34.00 27.67 -26.80
C HIS A 290 -34.60 28.89 -26.09
N ILE A 291 -33.94 30.03 -26.17
CA ILE A 291 -34.49 31.31 -25.70
C ILE A 291 -35.41 31.85 -26.80
N ARG A 292 -36.73 31.71 -26.63
CA ARG A 292 -37.72 32.48 -27.40
C ARG A 292 -37.85 33.85 -26.74
N ARG A 293 -37.53 34.90 -27.49
CA ARG A 293 -37.87 36.29 -27.12
C ARG A 293 -39.39 36.43 -27.26
N VAL A 294 -40.05 36.92 -26.22
CA VAL A 294 -41.46 37.31 -26.26
C VAL A 294 -41.45 38.83 -26.29
N ASP A 295 -41.96 39.39 -27.38
CA ASP A 295 -42.32 40.81 -27.51
C ASP A 295 -43.68 41.07 -26.85
#